data_AF-A0A0R2FRH9-F1
#
_entry.id   AF-A0A0R2FRH9-F1
#
_cell.length_a   1.000
_cell.length_b   1.000
_cell.length_c   1.000
_cell.angle_alpha   90.00
_cell.angle_beta   90.00
_cell.angle_gamma   90.00
#
_symmetry.space_group_name_H-M   'P 1'
#
loop_
_entity.id
_entity.type
_entity.pdbx_description
1 polymer ?
#
loop_
_entity_poly.entity_id
_entity_poly.type
_entity_poly.pdbx_seq_one_letter_code
_entity_poly.pdbx_strand_id
1 'polypeptide(L)'
;MRHFMHFLRTLFIWGLIAAGLYITAPRWQASLQSLQLDQQFTQKVTKASEQTTPSGWKPLEKWWLIGANGTLTYNATALPQYTTEIQAAAHWWNQLAGHTIIQTQTNQKSADVYLAPVSGKYFNFSGLTGNNHLLLFNASVLDGGDANDIENVFIHEFGHALGLDHAPQRDNEVMSPTQAIAHTLQAPTSYDRTALTATLKRLKLVQAKKLTADNYTRIASQTLLPSATNNLSDATYNGREALASVIGGVITSAKKQDDSALDKLITANKANETKLEGNNVTDQQIKQAEKTLDQLIRAAKMESDFPHAYSTTATDVYQTTQ
;
A
#
# COMPACT_ATOMS: atom_id res chain seq x y z
N MET A 1 18.46 62.48 16.62
CA MET A 1 18.67 61.14 17.24
C MET A 1 17.49 60.19 17.01
N ARG A 2 16.23 60.57 17.33
CA ARG A 2 15.03 59.71 17.11
C ARG A 2 14.82 59.29 15.65
N HIS A 3 14.97 60.21 14.70
CA HIS A 3 14.84 59.90 13.26
C HIS A 3 15.96 58.97 12.74
N PHE A 4 17.18 59.11 13.28
CA PHE A 4 18.31 58.25 12.92
C PHE A 4 18.13 56.82 13.45
N MET A 5 17.64 56.64 14.68
CA MET A 5 17.30 55.31 15.21
C MET A 5 16.13 54.66 14.46
N HIS A 6 15.16 55.46 13.99
CA HIS A 6 14.11 54.94 13.11
C HIS A 6 14.67 54.46 11.77
N PHE A 7 15.56 55.24 11.16
CA PHE A 7 16.22 54.86 9.90
C PHE A 7 17.01 53.54 10.04
N LEU A 8 17.82 53.38 11.09
CA LEU A 8 18.58 52.15 11.35
C LEU A 8 17.68 50.93 11.59
N ARG A 9 16.57 51.09 12.33
CA ARG A 9 15.58 50.01 12.52
C ARG A 9 14.96 49.58 11.19
N THR A 10 14.56 50.52 10.35
CA THR A 10 13.98 50.21 9.04
C THR A 10 14.99 49.48 8.16
N LEU A 11 16.25 49.91 8.14
CA LEU A 11 17.32 49.28 7.36
C LEU A 11 17.61 47.85 7.84
N PHE A 12 17.60 47.61 9.15
CA PHE A 12 17.76 46.28 9.74
C PHE A 12 16.59 45.34 9.38
N ILE A 13 15.34 45.82 9.44
CA ILE A 13 14.16 45.04 9.03
C ILE A 13 14.25 44.65 7.55
N TRP A 14 14.60 45.58 6.67
CA TRP A 14 14.79 45.27 5.24
C TRP A 14 15.96 44.31 5.01
N GLY A 15 17.05 44.43 5.77
CA GLY A 15 18.16 43.48 5.75
C GLY A 15 17.74 42.06 6.12
N LEU A 16 16.91 41.91 7.17
CA LEU A 16 16.36 40.60 7.57
C LEU A 16 15.40 40.02 6.52
N ILE A 17 14.55 40.84 5.91
CA ILE A 17 13.64 40.41 4.82
C ILE A 17 14.46 39.95 3.60
N ALA A 18 15.47 40.72 3.20
CA ALA A 18 16.33 40.39 2.07
C ALA A 18 17.14 39.11 2.34
N ALA A 19 17.70 38.95 3.54
CA ALA A 19 18.39 37.73 3.95
C ALA A 19 17.43 36.52 3.99
N GLY A 20 16.21 36.71 4.51
CA GLY A 20 15.15 35.69 4.48
C GLY A 20 14.83 35.24 3.06
N LEU A 21 14.56 36.19 2.15
CA LEU A 21 14.29 35.92 0.74
C LEU A 21 15.47 35.25 0.03
N TYR A 22 16.71 35.67 0.31
CA TYR A 22 17.91 35.05 -0.27
C TYR A 22 18.07 33.59 0.16
N ILE A 23 17.70 33.25 1.40
CA ILE A 23 17.74 31.88 1.93
C ILE A 23 16.56 31.05 1.39
N THR A 24 15.37 31.62 1.26
CA THR A 24 14.15 30.88 0.88
C THR A 24 13.94 30.78 -0.63
N ALA A 25 14.40 31.73 -1.43
CA ALA A 25 14.18 31.76 -2.87
C ALA A 25 14.80 30.55 -3.61
N PRO A 26 16.04 30.10 -3.32
CA PRO A 26 16.59 28.90 -3.95
C PRO A 26 15.80 27.63 -3.59
N ARG A 27 15.33 27.51 -2.34
CA ARG A 27 14.48 26.40 -1.89
C ARG A 27 13.12 26.40 -2.59
N TRP A 28 12.53 27.58 -2.75
CA TRP A 28 11.25 27.74 -3.44
C TRP A 28 11.39 27.46 -4.95
N GLN A 29 12.46 27.95 -5.59
CA GLN A 29 12.76 27.65 -6.99
C GLN A 29 13.01 26.16 -7.21
N ALA A 30 13.78 25.50 -6.33
CA ALA A 30 13.96 24.05 -6.39
C ALA A 30 12.64 23.30 -6.21
N SER A 31 11.77 23.75 -5.30
CA SER A 31 10.43 23.18 -5.11
C SER A 31 9.57 23.33 -6.36
N LEU A 32 9.54 24.51 -6.98
CA LEU A 32 8.78 24.74 -8.21
C LEU A 32 9.31 23.94 -9.40
N GLN A 33 10.63 23.90 -9.58
CA GLN A 33 11.24 23.06 -10.61
C GLN A 33 10.91 21.59 -10.40
N SER A 34 10.91 21.13 -9.15
CA SER A 34 10.54 19.76 -8.81
C SER A 34 9.07 19.45 -9.13
N LEU A 35 8.15 20.39 -8.88
CA LEU A 35 6.73 20.28 -9.21
C LEU A 35 6.48 20.27 -10.73
N GLN A 36 7.17 21.13 -11.47
CA GLN A 36 7.06 21.18 -12.93
C GLN A 36 7.61 19.91 -13.57
N LEU A 37 8.76 19.41 -13.08
CA LEU A 37 9.30 18.12 -13.47
C LEU A 37 8.31 17.00 -13.18
N ASP A 38 7.70 16.99 -12.00
CA ASP A 38 6.74 15.99 -11.57
C ASP A 38 5.50 15.94 -12.48
N GLN A 39 4.90 17.09 -12.80
CA GLN A 39 3.73 17.17 -13.69
C GLN A 39 4.04 16.73 -15.12
N GLN A 40 5.12 17.24 -15.71
CA GLN A 40 5.51 16.89 -17.08
C GLN A 40 5.94 15.43 -17.19
N PHE A 41 6.58 14.92 -16.14
CA PHE A 41 7.03 13.54 -16.08
C PHE A 41 5.84 12.59 -15.93
N THR A 42 4.97 12.84 -14.95
CA THR A 42 3.74 12.07 -14.75
C THR A 42 2.94 11.98 -16.04
N GLN A 43 2.67 13.09 -16.73
CA GLN A 43 1.93 13.07 -17.99
C GLN A 43 2.60 12.23 -19.08
N LYS A 44 3.92 12.32 -19.25
CA LYS A 44 4.65 11.54 -20.26
C LYS A 44 4.70 10.06 -19.92
N VAL A 45 4.85 9.73 -18.64
CA VAL A 45 4.99 8.37 -18.13
C VAL A 45 3.64 7.66 -18.13
N THR A 46 2.58 8.32 -17.66
CA THR A 46 1.19 7.85 -17.75
C THR A 46 0.80 7.59 -19.21
N LYS A 47 1.04 8.55 -20.11
CA LYS A 47 0.74 8.38 -21.54
C LYS A 47 1.53 7.23 -22.19
N ALA A 48 2.78 7.01 -21.77
CA ALA A 48 3.59 5.91 -22.29
C ALA A 48 3.10 4.54 -21.80
N SER A 49 2.56 4.45 -20.57
CA SER A 49 1.92 3.23 -20.06
C SER A 49 0.59 2.95 -20.74
N GLU A 50 -0.27 3.96 -20.90
CA GLU A 50 -1.61 3.83 -21.52
C GLU A 50 -1.57 3.28 -22.95
N GLN A 51 -0.52 3.58 -23.71
CA GLN A 51 -0.36 3.08 -25.08
C GLN A 51 -0.06 1.59 -25.16
N THR A 52 0.35 0.98 -24.05
CA THR A 52 0.79 -0.41 -23.98
C THR A 52 -0.01 -1.25 -23.00
N THR A 53 -0.93 -0.65 -22.25
CA THR A 53 -1.81 -1.38 -21.33
C THR A 53 -2.91 -2.13 -22.09
N PRO A 54 -3.31 -3.32 -21.63
CA PRO A 54 -4.45 -4.02 -22.19
C PRO A 54 -5.75 -3.19 -22.09
N SER A 55 -6.73 -3.50 -22.94
CA SER A 55 -8.07 -2.89 -22.82
C SER A 55 -8.68 -3.16 -21.45
N GLY A 56 -9.29 -2.14 -20.86
CA GLY A 56 -9.92 -2.21 -19.53
C GLY A 56 -8.95 -2.14 -18.35
N TRP A 57 -7.64 -2.19 -18.58
CA TRP A 57 -6.64 -2.04 -17.53
C TRP A 57 -6.51 -0.57 -17.15
N LYS A 58 -6.68 -0.25 -15.88
CA LYS A 58 -6.28 1.05 -15.35
C LYS A 58 -4.85 0.90 -14.88
N PRO A 59 -3.85 1.58 -15.45
CA PRO A 59 -2.53 1.57 -14.83
C PRO A 59 -2.63 2.20 -13.45
N LEU A 60 -1.90 1.67 -12.46
CA LEU A 60 -1.61 2.41 -11.24
C LEU A 60 -0.72 3.59 -11.61
N GLU A 61 -1.31 4.69 -12.08
CA GLU A 61 -0.61 5.76 -12.82
C GLU A 61 0.62 6.30 -12.09
N LYS A 62 0.65 6.19 -10.76
CA LYS A 62 1.69 6.78 -9.92
C LYS A 62 2.19 5.87 -8.81
N TRP A 63 1.90 4.57 -8.82
CA TRP A 63 2.25 3.71 -7.70
C TRP A 63 3.04 2.47 -8.15
N TRP A 64 4.26 2.33 -7.60
CA TRP A 64 5.10 1.13 -7.66
C TRP A 64 6.11 1.16 -6.52
N LEU A 65 6.62 -0.01 -6.13
CA LEU A 65 7.57 -0.19 -5.03
C LEU A 65 8.95 -0.62 -5.51
N ILE A 66 9.12 -0.89 -6.81
CA ILE A 66 10.41 -1.24 -7.42
C ILE A 66 11.46 -0.15 -7.11
N GLY A 67 12.68 -0.56 -6.78
CA GLY A 67 13.78 0.36 -6.54
C GLY A 67 14.23 1.09 -7.81
N ALA A 68 14.97 2.20 -7.63
CA ALA A 68 15.48 2.98 -8.77
C ALA A 68 16.41 2.19 -9.71
N ASN A 69 16.98 1.06 -9.25
CA ASN A 69 17.77 0.13 -10.05
C ASN A 69 16.92 -0.78 -10.97
N GLY A 70 15.59 -0.77 -10.83
CA GLY A 70 14.67 -1.55 -11.66
C GLY A 70 14.45 -2.96 -11.15
N THR A 71 14.88 -3.25 -9.92
CA THR A 71 14.63 -4.52 -9.25
C THR A 71 13.85 -4.26 -7.97
N LEU A 72 12.87 -5.11 -7.68
CA LEU A 72 12.15 -5.16 -6.42
C LEU A 72 12.89 -6.12 -5.48
N THR A 73 13.28 -5.64 -4.31
CA THR A 73 13.87 -6.48 -3.26
C THR A 73 12.88 -6.71 -2.13
N TYR A 74 12.77 -7.94 -1.63
CA TYR A 74 11.87 -8.26 -0.51
C TYR A 74 12.61 -8.90 0.68
N ASN A 75 12.09 -8.71 1.90
CA ASN A 75 12.64 -9.37 3.10
C ASN A 75 12.22 -10.85 3.19
N ALA A 76 13.18 -11.77 3.19
CA ALA A 76 12.87 -13.21 3.24
C ALA A 76 12.35 -13.72 4.60
N THR A 77 12.45 -12.91 5.65
CA THR A 77 12.55 -13.42 7.03
C THR A 77 11.32 -13.21 7.90
N ALA A 78 10.33 -12.44 7.44
CA ALA A 78 9.13 -12.16 8.23
C ALA A 78 8.04 -13.23 8.14
N LEU A 79 8.07 -14.06 7.08
CA LEU A 79 7.11 -15.13 6.83
C LEU A 79 7.85 -16.46 6.57
N PRO A 80 8.60 -16.99 7.55
CA PRO A 80 9.47 -18.16 7.35
C PRO A 80 8.71 -19.40 6.87
N GLN A 81 7.45 -19.57 7.29
CA GLN A 81 6.59 -20.69 6.88
C GLN A 81 6.18 -20.66 5.41
N TYR A 82 6.28 -19.51 4.73
CA TYR A 82 5.86 -19.31 3.33
C TYR A 82 7.05 -19.07 2.39
N THR A 83 8.27 -19.42 2.83
CA THR A 83 9.49 -19.12 2.07
C THR A 83 9.47 -19.72 0.67
N THR A 84 8.91 -20.94 0.51
CA THR A 84 8.84 -21.64 -0.78
C THR A 84 7.91 -20.89 -1.75
N GLU A 85 6.71 -20.56 -1.29
CA GLU A 85 5.66 -19.90 -2.07
C GLU A 85 6.08 -18.47 -2.45
N ILE A 86 6.71 -17.73 -1.53
CA ILE A 86 7.25 -16.39 -1.81
C ILE A 86 8.34 -16.46 -2.90
N GLN A 87 9.25 -17.44 -2.81
CA GLN A 87 10.30 -17.62 -3.81
C GLN A 87 9.73 -18.02 -5.17
N ALA A 88 8.73 -18.90 -5.18
CA ALA A 88 8.03 -19.34 -6.38
C ALA A 88 7.30 -18.17 -7.05
N ALA A 89 6.58 -17.34 -6.28
CA ALA A 89 5.92 -16.14 -6.78
C ALA A 89 6.90 -15.12 -7.40
N ALA A 90 8.04 -14.88 -6.75
CA ALA A 90 9.10 -14.04 -7.32
C ALA A 90 9.67 -14.64 -8.62
N HIS A 91 9.86 -15.97 -8.65
CA HIS A 91 10.32 -16.68 -9.84
C HIS A 91 9.33 -16.58 -11.00
N TRP A 92 8.03 -16.68 -10.72
CA TRP A 92 6.95 -16.55 -11.71
C TRP A 92 7.05 -15.23 -12.48
N TRP A 93 7.19 -14.10 -11.76
CA TRP A 93 7.37 -12.78 -12.39
C TRP A 93 8.70 -12.66 -13.15
N ASN A 94 9.78 -13.23 -12.61
CA ASN A 94 11.09 -13.24 -13.28
C ASN A 94 11.06 -14.03 -14.59
N GLN A 95 10.40 -15.19 -14.61
CA GLN A 95 10.18 -15.98 -15.83
C GLN A 95 9.36 -15.18 -16.85
N LEU A 96 8.31 -14.50 -16.39
CA LEU A 96 7.46 -13.68 -17.25
C LEU A 96 8.22 -12.50 -17.88
N ALA A 97 9.13 -11.89 -17.12
CA ALA A 97 10.00 -10.81 -17.57
C ALA A 97 11.17 -11.28 -18.46
N GLY A 98 11.51 -12.57 -18.42
CA GLY A 98 12.71 -13.14 -19.06
C GLY A 98 14.03 -12.71 -18.42
N HIS A 99 14.00 -12.08 -17.24
CA HIS A 99 15.16 -11.66 -16.45
C HIS A 99 14.76 -11.39 -15.00
N THR A 100 15.72 -11.21 -14.10
CA THR A 100 15.46 -10.93 -12.69
C THR A 100 14.95 -9.50 -12.48
N ILE A 101 13.71 -9.39 -12.02
CA ILE A 101 13.04 -8.15 -11.61
C ILE A 101 12.58 -8.17 -10.14
N ILE A 102 12.45 -9.36 -9.53
CA ILE A 102 12.19 -9.55 -8.10
C ILE A 102 13.32 -10.40 -7.52
N GLN A 103 13.93 -9.94 -6.44
CA GLN A 103 14.99 -10.66 -5.75
C GLN A 103 14.80 -10.66 -4.24
N THR A 104 15.24 -11.73 -3.60
CA THR A 104 15.27 -11.78 -2.15
C THR A 104 16.39 -10.90 -1.59
N GLN A 105 16.17 -10.30 -0.44
CA GLN A 105 17.16 -9.53 0.31
C GLN A 105 17.39 -10.17 1.67
N THR A 106 18.66 -10.42 1.99
CA THR A 106 19.09 -11.00 3.26
C THR A 106 19.25 -9.94 4.35
N ASN A 107 19.58 -8.70 3.98
CA ASN A 107 19.58 -7.57 4.90
C ASN A 107 18.20 -6.88 4.91
N GLN A 108 17.38 -7.17 5.92
CA GLN A 108 16.03 -6.60 6.04
C GLN A 108 16.02 -5.07 5.86
N LYS A 109 17.01 -4.33 6.35
CA LYS A 109 17.03 -2.85 6.31
C LYS A 109 17.19 -2.25 4.90
N SER A 110 17.42 -3.07 3.89
CA SER A 110 17.63 -2.64 2.51
C SER A 110 16.67 -3.31 1.53
N ALA A 111 15.54 -3.84 2.01
CA ALA A 111 14.48 -4.31 1.14
C ALA A 111 13.62 -3.14 0.65
N ASP A 112 13.19 -3.19 -0.61
CA ASP A 112 12.21 -2.28 -1.18
C ASP A 112 10.81 -2.61 -0.65
N VAL A 113 10.52 -3.86 -0.34
CA VAL A 113 9.25 -4.28 0.26
C VAL A 113 9.42 -5.21 1.43
N TYR A 114 8.50 -5.10 2.36
CA TYR A 114 8.46 -5.85 3.60
C TYR A 114 7.19 -6.67 3.65
N LEU A 115 7.32 -7.99 3.46
CA LEU A 115 6.25 -8.94 3.75
C LEU A 115 6.04 -8.96 5.26
N ALA A 116 4.78 -8.97 5.68
CA ALA A 116 4.43 -8.99 7.09
C ALA A 116 3.11 -9.77 7.28
N PRO A 117 3.01 -10.65 8.30
CA PRO A 117 1.73 -11.25 8.63
C PRO A 117 0.80 -10.18 9.20
N VAL A 118 -0.49 -10.38 9.02
CA VAL A 118 -1.54 -9.67 9.72
C VAL A 118 -2.55 -10.67 10.26
N SER A 119 -3.11 -10.36 11.44
CA SER A 119 -4.20 -11.13 12.03
C SER A 119 -5.33 -10.19 12.40
N GLY A 120 -6.53 -10.49 11.92
CA GLY A 120 -7.74 -9.78 12.29
C GLY A 120 -8.96 -10.42 11.63
N LYS A 121 -9.94 -10.80 12.44
CA LYS A 121 -11.16 -11.48 11.97
C LYS A 121 -12.08 -10.60 11.12
N TYR A 122 -11.85 -9.28 11.12
CA TYR A 122 -12.59 -8.31 10.30
C TYR A 122 -11.93 -8.03 8.95
N PHE A 123 -10.78 -8.65 8.67
CA PHE A 123 -10.10 -8.50 7.38
C PHE A 123 -10.64 -9.50 6.39
N ASN A 124 -11.12 -9.00 5.25
CA ASN A 124 -11.69 -9.78 4.14
C ASN A 124 -10.71 -9.90 2.96
N PHE A 125 -9.42 -9.74 3.21
CA PHE A 125 -8.37 -9.87 2.21
C PHE A 125 -7.38 -10.98 2.59
N SER A 126 -6.84 -11.65 1.57
CA SER A 126 -5.74 -12.62 1.71
C SER A 126 -4.38 -11.91 1.74
N GLY A 127 -4.23 -10.90 0.89
CA GLY A 127 -3.05 -10.04 0.76
C GLY A 127 -3.46 -8.57 0.63
N LEU A 128 -2.56 -7.66 1.00
CA LEU A 128 -2.72 -6.22 0.79
C LEU A 128 -1.35 -5.55 0.60
N THR A 129 -1.14 -4.98 -0.58
CA THR A 129 0.05 -4.18 -0.87
C THR A 129 -0.21 -2.71 -0.58
N GLY A 130 0.55 -2.12 0.34
CA GLY A 130 0.52 -0.69 0.65
C GLY A 130 1.60 0.09 -0.10
N ASN A 131 1.35 1.38 -0.35
CA ASN A 131 2.39 2.28 -0.86
C ASN A 131 3.47 2.64 0.18
N ASN A 132 3.32 2.13 1.40
CA ASN A 132 4.24 2.26 2.51
C ASN A 132 5.32 1.18 2.54
N HIS A 133 5.52 0.44 1.43
CA HIS A 133 6.45 -0.69 1.30
C HIS A 133 6.04 -1.94 2.10
N LEU A 134 4.87 -1.99 2.74
CA LEU A 134 4.36 -3.20 3.38
C LEU A 134 3.49 -4.01 2.43
N LEU A 135 3.74 -5.32 2.39
CA LEU A 135 2.83 -6.31 1.83
C LEU A 135 2.31 -7.13 3.01
N LEU A 136 1.02 -6.95 3.32
CA LEU A 136 0.36 -7.58 4.46
C LEU A 136 -0.31 -8.87 4.03
N PHE A 137 -0.12 -9.94 4.77
CA PHE A 137 -0.67 -11.27 4.46
C PHE A 137 -1.50 -11.79 5.62
N ASN A 138 -2.78 -12.04 5.36
CA ASN A 138 -3.72 -12.44 6.40
C ASN A 138 -3.51 -13.90 6.79
N ALA A 139 -2.87 -14.11 7.94
CA ALA A 139 -2.49 -15.45 8.40
C ALA A 139 -3.70 -16.38 8.52
N SER A 140 -4.85 -15.89 8.99
CA SER A 140 -6.05 -16.74 9.14
C SER A 140 -6.64 -17.21 7.81
N VAL A 141 -6.36 -16.50 6.71
CA VAL A 141 -6.81 -16.90 5.37
C VAL A 141 -5.82 -17.85 4.73
N LEU A 142 -4.52 -17.54 4.85
CA LEU A 142 -3.45 -18.35 4.28
C LEU A 142 -3.30 -19.72 4.96
N ASP A 143 -3.47 -19.80 6.29
CA ASP A 143 -3.22 -21.03 7.05
C ASP A 143 -4.15 -22.20 6.69
N GLY A 144 -5.29 -21.95 6.03
CA GLY A 144 -6.16 -23.02 5.51
C GLY A 144 -6.23 -23.11 3.99
N GLY A 145 -5.43 -22.31 3.26
CA GLY A 145 -5.25 -22.45 1.82
C GLY A 145 -4.25 -23.55 1.48
N ASP A 146 -4.30 -24.08 0.26
CA ASP A 146 -3.23 -24.94 -0.23
C ASP A 146 -2.04 -24.11 -0.77
N ALA A 147 -0.92 -24.78 -1.05
CA ALA A 147 0.30 -24.12 -1.49
C ALA A 147 0.13 -23.32 -2.80
N ASN A 148 -0.74 -23.77 -3.72
CA ASN A 148 -0.99 -23.06 -4.98
C ASN A 148 -1.80 -21.78 -4.74
N ASP A 149 -2.81 -21.85 -3.88
CA ASP A 149 -3.62 -20.68 -3.53
C ASP A 149 -2.76 -19.64 -2.80
N ILE A 150 -1.92 -20.07 -1.86
CA ILE A 150 -0.95 -19.20 -1.17
C ILE A 150 0.04 -18.57 -2.17
N GLU A 151 0.59 -19.36 -3.10
CA GLU A 151 1.48 -18.84 -4.14
C GLU A 151 0.78 -17.81 -5.04
N ASN A 152 -0.46 -18.05 -5.46
CA ASN A 152 -1.25 -17.09 -6.23
C ASN A 152 -1.43 -15.75 -5.48
N VAL A 153 -1.62 -15.79 -4.15
CA VAL A 153 -1.67 -14.58 -3.32
C VAL A 153 -0.37 -13.80 -3.40
N PHE A 154 0.77 -14.47 -3.23
CA PHE A 154 2.07 -13.80 -3.35
C PHE A 154 2.35 -13.27 -4.76
N ILE A 155 1.94 -13.99 -5.82
CA ILE A 155 2.07 -13.52 -7.20
C ILE A 155 1.27 -12.23 -7.38
N HIS A 156 0.03 -12.19 -6.90
CA HIS A 156 -0.84 -11.02 -6.96
C HIS A 156 -0.23 -9.81 -6.26
N GLU A 157 0.16 -9.95 -4.98
CA GLU A 157 0.73 -8.84 -4.21
C GLU A 157 2.07 -8.34 -4.78
N PHE A 158 2.90 -9.25 -5.30
CA PHE A 158 4.09 -8.83 -6.03
C PHE A 158 3.76 -8.05 -7.30
N GLY A 159 2.67 -8.38 -7.99
CA GLY A 159 2.19 -7.58 -9.12
C GLY A 159 1.88 -6.14 -8.72
N HIS A 160 1.15 -5.94 -7.62
CA HIS A 160 0.92 -4.60 -7.06
C HIS A 160 2.22 -3.88 -6.69
N ALA A 161 3.16 -4.57 -6.05
CA ALA A 161 4.47 -4.01 -5.74
C ALA A 161 5.27 -3.61 -7.00
N LEU A 162 5.10 -4.35 -8.10
CA LEU A 162 5.66 -3.98 -9.40
C LEU A 162 4.95 -2.75 -10.02
N GLY A 163 3.74 -2.41 -9.53
CA GLY A 163 2.93 -1.29 -9.97
C GLY A 163 1.86 -1.66 -11.00
N LEU A 164 1.39 -2.92 -10.96
CA LEU A 164 0.24 -3.41 -11.70
C LEU A 164 -1.04 -3.18 -10.88
N ASP A 165 -2.10 -2.68 -11.52
CA ASP A 165 -3.44 -2.59 -10.89
C ASP A 165 -4.18 -3.91 -11.07
N HIS A 166 -5.42 -3.95 -10.58
CA HIS A 166 -6.31 -5.05 -10.87
C HIS A 166 -6.64 -5.17 -12.36
N ALA A 167 -6.72 -6.42 -12.82
CA ALA A 167 -7.39 -6.77 -14.07
C ALA A 167 -8.90 -6.48 -13.97
N PRO A 168 -9.60 -6.26 -15.10
CA PRO A 168 -11.05 -6.40 -15.13
C PRO A 168 -11.43 -7.76 -14.53
N GLN A 169 -12.48 -7.82 -13.71
CA GLN A 169 -12.92 -9.04 -13.02
C GLN A 169 -13.04 -10.25 -13.98
N ARG A 170 -11.99 -11.07 -14.05
CA ARG A 170 -11.98 -12.35 -14.74
C ARG A 170 -11.10 -13.31 -13.95
N ASP A 171 -11.62 -14.49 -13.72
CA ASP A 171 -11.08 -15.43 -12.72
C ASP A 171 -9.75 -16.10 -13.12
N ASN A 172 -9.24 -15.84 -14.33
CA ASN A 172 -8.05 -16.47 -14.87
C ASN A 172 -6.82 -15.56 -14.91
N GLU A 173 -6.94 -14.29 -14.54
CA GLU A 173 -5.83 -13.34 -14.48
C GLU A 173 -5.30 -13.22 -13.05
N VAL A 174 -3.98 -13.23 -12.88
CA VAL A 174 -3.39 -13.21 -11.54
C VAL A 174 -3.59 -11.91 -10.81
N MET A 175 -3.83 -10.84 -11.55
CA MET A 175 -4.20 -9.53 -11.00
C MET A 175 -5.71 -9.33 -10.90
N SER A 176 -6.54 -10.38 -11.04
CA SER A 176 -7.98 -10.26 -10.79
C SER A 176 -8.23 -9.83 -9.33
N PRO A 177 -9.13 -8.85 -9.07
CA PRO A 177 -9.48 -8.46 -7.71
C PRO A 177 -10.21 -9.58 -6.95
N THR A 178 -10.81 -10.52 -7.69
CA THR A 178 -11.37 -11.76 -7.15
C THR A 178 -10.33 -12.86 -7.30
N GLN A 179 -9.70 -13.23 -6.20
CA GLN A 179 -8.91 -14.46 -6.17
C GLN A 179 -9.86 -15.66 -6.16
N ALA A 180 -9.90 -16.37 -7.28
CA ALA A 180 -10.50 -17.69 -7.28
C ALA A 180 -9.59 -18.61 -6.44
N ILE A 181 -10.14 -19.18 -5.36
CA ILE A 181 -9.57 -20.38 -4.74
C ILE A 181 -9.71 -21.47 -5.79
N ALA A 182 -8.64 -21.64 -6.56
CA ALA A 182 -8.64 -22.46 -7.76
C ALA A 182 -7.94 -23.79 -7.50
N HIS A 183 -7.29 -23.94 -6.33
CA HIS A 183 -6.45 -25.09 -5.97
C HIS A 183 -5.35 -25.40 -7.02
N THR A 184 -5.09 -24.43 -7.89
CA THR A 184 -4.26 -24.54 -9.07
C THR A 184 -3.48 -23.25 -9.23
N LEU A 185 -2.18 -23.40 -9.51
CA LEU A 185 -1.32 -22.27 -9.78
C LEU A 185 -1.74 -21.61 -11.11
N GLN A 186 -1.97 -20.31 -11.07
CA GLN A 186 -2.40 -19.59 -12.27
C GLN A 186 -1.25 -19.45 -13.28
N ALA A 187 -1.55 -19.82 -14.54
CA ALA A 187 -0.61 -19.67 -15.63
C ALA A 187 -0.58 -18.21 -16.12
N PRO A 188 0.58 -17.65 -16.51
CA PRO A 188 0.65 -16.28 -17.00
C PRO A 188 -0.15 -16.09 -18.28
N THR A 189 -1.12 -15.18 -18.25
CA THR A 189 -1.96 -14.85 -19.40
C THR A 189 -1.25 -13.86 -20.33
N SER A 190 -1.81 -13.63 -21.53
CA SER A 190 -1.36 -12.54 -22.40
C SER A 190 -1.60 -11.16 -21.77
N TYR A 191 -2.57 -11.07 -20.87
CA TYR A 191 -2.94 -9.88 -20.15
C TYR A 191 -1.86 -9.49 -19.14
N ASP A 192 -1.44 -10.43 -18.31
CA ASP A 192 -0.35 -10.25 -17.33
C ASP A 192 0.96 -9.84 -18.01
N ARG A 193 1.29 -10.50 -19.13
CA ARG A 193 2.49 -10.19 -19.94
C ARG A 193 2.50 -8.74 -20.43
N THR A 194 1.35 -8.30 -20.92
CA THR A 194 1.19 -6.96 -21.50
C THR A 194 1.24 -5.90 -20.40
N ALA A 195 0.56 -6.13 -19.27
CA ALA A 195 0.61 -5.27 -18.08
C ALA A 195 2.03 -5.15 -17.51
N LEU A 196 2.76 -6.26 -17.39
CA LEU A 196 4.16 -6.26 -16.97
C LEU A 196 5.04 -5.47 -17.94
N THR A 197 4.88 -5.69 -19.24
CA THR A 197 5.66 -4.98 -20.27
C THR A 197 5.45 -3.47 -20.20
N ALA A 198 4.19 -3.02 -20.03
CA ALA A 198 3.85 -1.62 -19.86
C ALA A 198 4.53 -1.02 -18.61
N THR A 199 4.49 -1.75 -17.50
CA THR A 199 5.14 -1.39 -16.24
C THR A 199 6.67 -1.28 -16.39
N LEU A 200 7.33 -2.26 -16.99
CA LEU A 200 8.78 -2.23 -17.19
C LEU A 200 9.21 -1.10 -18.14
N LYS A 201 8.41 -0.81 -19.19
CA LYS A 201 8.64 0.34 -20.07
C LYS A 201 8.53 1.66 -19.31
N ARG A 202 7.53 1.78 -18.43
CA ARG A 202 7.34 2.93 -17.54
C ARG A 202 8.58 3.16 -16.67
N LEU A 203 9.06 2.11 -15.99
CA LEU A 203 10.24 2.19 -15.13
C LEU A 203 11.50 2.61 -15.90
N LYS A 204 11.73 2.03 -17.08
CA LYS A 204 12.88 2.43 -17.93
C LYS A 204 12.87 3.92 -18.27
N LEU A 205 11.69 4.50 -18.52
CA LEU A 205 11.55 5.95 -18.76
C LEU A 205 11.88 6.78 -17.51
N VAL A 206 11.51 6.31 -16.32
CA VAL A 206 11.88 6.93 -15.03
C VAL A 206 13.38 6.87 -14.82
N GLN A 207 13.98 5.69 -14.98
CA GLN A 207 15.41 5.46 -14.77
C GLN A 207 16.28 6.30 -15.73
N ALA A 208 15.85 6.45 -16.98
CA ALA A 208 16.55 7.27 -17.97
C ALA A 208 16.66 8.75 -17.56
N LYS A 209 15.85 9.22 -16.60
CA LYS A 209 15.93 10.60 -16.09
C LYS A 209 16.98 10.80 -15.00
N LYS A 210 17.57 9.73 -14.46
CA LYS A 210 18.59 9.81 -13.39
C LYS A 210 18.14 10.70 -12.22
N LEU A 211 16.90 10.48 -11.78
CA LEU A 211 16.30 11.24 -10.68
C LEU A 211 17.07 11.01 -9.38
N THR A 212 17.01 11.99 -8.48
CA THR A 212 17.39 11.76 -7.08
C THR A 212 16.44 10.74 -6.43
N ALA A 213 16.87 10.08 -5.35
CA ALA A 213 16.03 9.13 -4.61
C ALA A 213 14.70 9.76 -4.15
N ASP A 214 14.74 10.99 -3.64
CA ASP A 214 13.52 11.72 -3.22
C ASP A 214 12.56 11.97 -4.38
N ASN A 215 13.09 12.38 -5.53
CA ASN A 215 12.27 12.62 -6.72
C ASN A 215 11.67 11.31 -7.24
N TYR A 216 12.42 10.21 -7.19
CA TYR A 216 11.93 8.88 -7.56
C TYR A 216 10.78 8.43 -6.65
N THR A 217 10.99 8.48 -5.33
CA THR A 217 10.02 8.10 -4.29
C THR A 217 8.72 8.88 -4.47
N ARG A 218 8.81 10.21 -4.69
CA ARG A 218 7.64 11.07 -4.91
C ARG A 218 6.88 10.70 -6.19
N ILE A 219 7.59 10.51 -7.31
CA ILE A 219 7.00 10.13 -8.60
C ILE A 219 6.34 8.74 -8.53
N ALA A 220 6.92 7.83 -7.75
CA ALA A 220 6.40 6.49 -7.48
C ALA A 220 5.29 6.46 -6.40
N SER A 221 4.89 7.63 -5.88
CA SER A 221 3.95 7.80 -4.75
C SER A 221 4.24 6.88 -3.57
N GLN A 222 5.52 6.62 -3.33
CA GLN A 222 6.00 5.81 -2.22
C GLN A 222 5.93 6.63 -0.94
N THR A 223 5.44 6.00 0.12
CA THR A 223 5.52 6.52 1.48
C THR A 223 6.62 5.74 2.18
N LEU A 224 7.76 6.36 2.47
CA LEU A 224 8.85 5.62 3.12
C LEU A 224 8.37 5.05 4.46
N LEU A 225 8.60 3.76 4.66
CA LEU A 225 8.31 3.13 5.93
C LEU A 225 9.12 3.86 7.02
N PRO A 226 8.50 4.35 8.10
CA PRO A 226 9.25 4.85 9.24
C PRO A 226 10.24 3.78 9.67
N SER A 227 11.44 4.17 10.10
CA SER A 227 12.58 3.31 10.46
C SER A 227 12.30 2.17 11.47
N ALA A 228 11.07 2.02 11.96
CA ALA A 228 10.59 0.90 12.77
C ALA A 228 10.18 -0.31 11.91
N THR A 229 11.16 -0.95 11.26
CA THR A 229 11.03 -2.34 10.78
C THR A 229 11.03 -3.37 11.94
N ASN A 230 11.04 -2.89 13.19
CA ASN A 230 11.20 -3.70 14.40
C ASN A 230 9.99 -4.60 14.71
N ASN A 231 8.82 -4.33 14.14
CA ASN A 231 7.57 -5.04 14.44
C ASN A 231 7.03 -5.85 13.26
N LEU A 232 7.85 -6.13 12.24
CA LEU A 232 7.37 -6.84 11.03
C LEU A 232 6.81 -8.23 11.33
N SER A 233 7.21 -8.89 12.43
CA SER A 233 6.65 -10.17 12.85
C SER A 233 5.39 -10.05 13.72
N ASP A 234 5.01 -8.84 14.13
CA ASP A 234 3.84 -8.59 14.99
C ASP A 234 2.57 -8.46 14.14
N ALA A 235 1.89 -9.59 13.96
CA ALA A 235 0.68 -9.68 13.16
C ALA A 235 -0.46 -8.77 13.65
N THR A 236 -0.52 -8.47 14.95
CA THR A 236 -1.53 -7.56 15.50
C THR A 236 -1.18 -6.12 15.14
N TYR A 237 0.05 -5.70 15.40
CA TYR A 237 0.52 -4.35 15.10
C TYR A 237 0.45 -3.99 13.61
N ASN A 238 0.80 -4.95 12.74
CA ASN A 238 0.76 -4.78 11.29
C ASN A 238 -0.67 -4.53 10.77
N GLY A 239 -1.69 -5.06 11.46
CA GLY A 239 -3.09 -4.89 11.09
C GLY A 239 -3.72 -3.55 11.44
N ARG A 240 -3.01 -2.65 12.14
CA ARG A 240 -3.61 -1.40 12.64
C ARG A 240 -4.17 -0.50 11.52
N GLU A 241 -3.46 -0.37 10.40
CA GLU A 241 -3.87 0.51 9.28
C GLU A 241 -5.04 -0.12 8.51
N ALA A 242 -5.00 -1.43 8.28
CA ALA A 242 -6.11 -2.17 7.71
C ALA A 242 -7.36 -2.07 8.61
N LEU A 243 -7.21 -2.18 9.93
CA LEU A 243 -8.29 -2.02 10.89
C LEU A 243 -8.87 -0.60 10.89
N ALA A 244 -8.02 0.43 10.80
CA ALA A 244 -8.48 1.81 10.65
C ALA A 244 -9.34 1.99 9.39
N SER A 245 -8.91 1.41 8.26
CA SER A 245 -9.67 1.42 7.00
C SER A 245 -11.04 0.74 7.15
N VAL A 246 -11.08 -0.47 7.74
CA VAL A 246 -12.33 -1.19 8.01
C VAL A 246 -13.26 -0.36 8.90
N ILE A 247 -12.74 0.25 9.96
CA ILE A 247 -13.51 1.14 10.84
C ILE A 247 -14.12 2.31 10.05
N GLY A 248 -13.33 2.97 9.19
CA GLY A 248 -13.80 4.07 8.35
C GLY A 248 -14.94 3.65 7.40
N GLY A 249 -14.82 2.45 6.81
CA GLY A 249 -15.87 1.84 5.98
C GLY A 249 -17.17 1.58 6.76
N VAL A 250 -17.07 0.94 7.92
CA VAL A 250 -18.23 0.64 8.79
C VAL A 250 -18.89 1.92 9.29
N ILE A 251 -18.13 2.94 9.71
CA ILE A 251 -18.68 4.25 10.08
C ILE A 251 -19.48 4.86 8.93
N THR A 252 -18.95 4.80 7.71
CA THR A 252 -19.60 5.37 6.52
C THR A 252 -20.92 4.66 6.22
N SER A 253 -20.96 3.33 6.33
CA SER A 253 -22.18 2.54 6.14
C SER A 253 -23.19 2.74 7.26
N ALA A 254 -22.76 2.72 8.53
CA ALA A 254 -23.61 2.92 9.70
C ALA A 254 -24.30 4.30 9.69
N LYS A 255 -23.60 5.36 9.27
CA LYS A 255 -24.19 6.71 9.12
C LYS A 255 -25.37 6.77 8.14
N LYS A 256 -25.47 5.84 7.20
CA LYS A 256 -26.60 5.79 6.24
C LYS A 256 -27.89 5.24 6.85
N GLN A 257 -27.83 4.64 8.04
CA GLN A 257 -28.98 4.00 8.69
C GLN A 257 -29.85 4.99 9.49
N ASP A 258 -29.44 6.26 9.62
CA ASP A 258 -30.16 7.34 10.32
C ASP A 258 -30.67 6.95 11.72
N ASP A 259 -29.80 6.35 12.53
CA ASP A 259 -30.10 5.93 13.90
C ASP A 259 -29.20 6.67 14.91
N SER A 260 -29.81 7.60 15.65
CA SER A 260 -29.16 8.38 16.71
C SER A 260 -28.54 7.53 17.83
N ALA A 261 -28.98 6.27 18.01
CA ALA A 261 -28.35 5.35 18.97
C ALA A 261 -26.93 4.94 18.54
N LEU A 262 -26.59 5.05 17.25
CA LEU A 262 -25.27 4.70 16.71
C LEU A 262 -24.23 5.81 16.91
N ASP A 263 -24.63 7.07 17.15
CA ASP A 263 -23.73 8.23 17.18
C ASP A 263 -22.59 8.09 18.20
N LYS A 264 -22.89 7.50 19.37
CA LYS A 264 -21.89 7.27 20.41
C LYS A 264 -20.84 6.24 19.95
N LEU A 265 -21.27 5.17 19.27
CA LEU A 265 -20.38 4.13 18.75
C LEU A 265 -19.57 4.64 17.56
N ILE A 266 -20.17 5.44 16.68
CA ILE A 266 -19.47 6.10 15.57
C ILE A 266 -18.38 7.03 16.11
N THR A 267 -18.68 7.86 17.11
CA THR A 267 -17.71 8.78 17.72
C THR A 267 -16.55 8.02 18.36
N ALA A 268 -16.84 6.94 19.10
CA ALA A 268 -15.80 6.11 19.72
C ALA A 268 -14.92 5.42 18.67
N ASN A 269 -15.51 4.89 17.59
CA ASN A 269 -14.77 4.27 16.50
C ASN A 269 -13.91 5.29 15.73
N LYS A 270 -14.40 6.50 15.46
CA LYS A 270 -13.61 7.56 14.83
C LYS A 270 -12.37 7.92 15.66
N ALA A 271 -12.51 7.97 16.98
CA ALA A 271 -11.38 8.20 17.88
C ALA A 271 -10.36 7.04 17.86
N ASN A 272 -10.80 5.79 17.64
CA ASN A 272 -9.92 4.65 17.49
C ASN A 272 -9.21 4.65 16.12
N GLU A 273 -9.92 4.94 15.03
CA GLU A 273 -9.35 5.11 13.69
C GLU A 273 -8.16 6.08 13.71
N THR A 274 -8.35 7.30 14.24
CA THR A 274 -7.27 8.30 14.35
C THR A 274 -6.12 7.84 15.25
N LYS A 275 -6.38 7.04 16.28
CA LYS A 275 -5.31 6.48 17.12
C LYS A 275 -4.50 5.43 16.37
N LEU A 276 -5.15 4.56 15.60
CA LEU A 276 -4.52 3.47 14.84
C LEU A 276 -3.58 4.00 13.75
N GLU A 277 -3.85 5.18 13.21
CA GLU A 277 -2.98 5.89 12.26
C GLU A 277 -1.71 6.47 12.92
N GLY A 278 -1.60 6.42 14.25
CA GLY A 278 -0.45 6.93 15.00
C GLY A 278 0.75 5.97 15.03
N ASN A 279 1.93 6.51 15.35
CA ASN A 279 3.19 5.73 15.38
C ASN A 279 3.41 4.93 16.68
N ASN A 280 2.62 5.15 17.74
CA ASN A 280 2.83 4.55 19.07
C ASN A 280 1.62 3.72 19.51
N VAL A 281 1.04 2.97 18.58
CA VAL A 281 -0.12 2.13 18.83
C VAL A 281 0.31 0.87 19.59
N THR A 282 -0.41 0.56 20.66
CA THR A 282 -0.22 -0.64 21.47
C THR A 282 -1.26 -1.70 21.11
N ASP A 283 -0.92 -2.98 21.33
CA ASP A 283 -1.87 -4.10 21.16
C ASP A 283 -3.17 -3.91 21.93
N GLN A 284 -3.10 -3.30 23.11
CA GLN A 284 -4.28 -3.02 23.92
C GLN A 284 -5.20 -2.02 23.21
N GLN A 285 -4.65 -1.01 22.54
CA GLN A 285 -5.43 -0.06 21.75
C GLN A 285 -6.02 -0.72 20.51
N ILE A 286 -5.29 -1.63 19.86
CA ILE A 286 -5.79 -2.40 18.71
C ILE A 286 -6.97 -3.28 19.13
N LYS A 287 -6.82 -4.08 20.19
CA LYS A 287 -7.89 -4.91 20.73
C LYS A 287 -9.10 -4.11 21.20
N GLN A 288 -8.87 -2.92 21.76
CA GLN A 288 -9.95 -2.02 22.13
C GLN A 288 -10.69 -1.47 20.89
N ALA A 289 -9.96 -1.16 19.82
CA ALA A 289 -10.55 -0.75 18.55
C ALA A 289 -11.40 -1.88 17.94
N GLU A 290 -10.88 -3.11 17.89
CA GLU A 290 -11.64 -4.30 17.45
C GLU A 290 -12.92 -4.50 18.25
N LYS A 291 -12.85 -4.36 19.58
CA LYS A 291 -14.03 -4.49 20.45
C LYS A 291 -15.08 -3.43 20.15
N THR A 292 -14.67 -2.18 19.96
CA THR A 292 -15.60 -1.09 19.66
C THR A 292 -16.15 -1.17 18.23
N LEU A 293 -15.39 -1.74 17.30
CA LEU A 293 -15.85 -2.10 15.97
C LEU A 293 -16.91 -3.21 16.03
N ASP A 294 -16.71 -4.29 16.79
CA ASP A 294 -17.70 -5.36 17.00
C ASP A 294 -19.06 -4.80 17.45
N GLN A 295 -19.01 -3.90 18.45
CA GLN A 295 -20.21 -3.25 18.98
C GLN A 295 -20.94 -2.43 17.93
N LEU A 296 -20.20 -1.69 17.09
CA LEU A 296 -20.79 -0.90 16.01
C LEU A 296 -21.40 -1.79 14.93
N ILE A 297 -20.68 -2.83 14.49
CA ILE A 297 -21.17 -3.77 13.48
C ILE A 297 -22.49 -4.41 13.93
N ARG A 298 -22.55 -4.92 15.17
CA ARG A 298 -23.76 -5.54 15.71
C ARG A 298 -24.91 -4.55 15.88
N ALA A 299 -24.62 -3.34 16.38
CA ALA A 299 -25.64 -2.30 16.54
C ALA A 299 -26.20 -1.86 15.17
N ALA A 300 -25.35 -1.78 14.15
CA ALA A 300 -25.72 -1.46 12.78
C ALA A 300 -26.18 -2.68 11.95
N LYS A 301 -26.26 -3.87 12.54
CA LYS A 301 -26.68 -5.13 11.88
C LYS A 301 -25.90 -5.46 10.59
N MET A 302 -24.58 -5.22 10.61
CA MET A 302 -23.68 -5.43 9.47
C MET A 302 -22.91 -6.76 9.54
N GLU A 303 -23.33 -7.71 10.36
CA GLU A 303 -22.59 -8.98 10.55
C GLU A 303 -22.41 -9.77 9.25
N SER A 304 -23.37 -9.68 8.31
CA SER A 304 -23.30 -10.32 7.00
C SER A 304 -22.12 -9.85 6.15
N ASP A 305 -21.64 -8.63 6.39
CA ASP A 305 -20.54 -8.03 5.63
C ASP A 305 -19.17 -8.54 6.12
N PHE A 306 -19.15 -9.27 7.24
CA PHE A 306 -17.96 -9.80 7.88
C PHE A 306 -18.10 -11.31 8.18
N PRO A 307 -18.27 -12.16 7.15
CA PRO A 307 -18.52 -13.59 7.34
C PRO A 307 -17.41 -14.28 8.15
N HIS A 308 -16.14 -13.87 8.03
CA HIS A 308 -15.06 -14.41 8.85
C HIS A 308 -15.20 -14.11 10.36
N ALA A 309 -15.76 -12.96 10.72
CA ALA A 309 -15.92 -12.55 12.11
C ALA A 309 -17.17 -13.14 12.78
N TYR A 310 -18.20 -13.47 11.98
CA TYR A 310 -19.53 -13.83 12.49
C TYR A 310 -20.11 -15.13 11.92
N SER A 311 -19.37 -15.88 11.12
CA SER A 311 -19.83 -17.20 10.65
C SER A 311 -20.10 -18.13 11.83
N THR A 312 -21.21 -18.87 11.74
CA THR A 312 -21.59 -19.91 12.69
C THR A 312 -21.09 -21.30 12.27
N THR A 313 -20.50 -21.41 11.08
CA THR A 313 -19.99 -22.64 10.45
C THR A 313 -18.55 -22.40 9.99
N ALA A 314 -17.61 -23.16 10.56
CA ALA A 314 -16.18 -23.03 10.25
C ALA A 314 -15.82 -23.27 8.76
N THR A 315 -16.75 -23.82 7.98
CA THR A 315 -16.54 -24.27 6.59
C THR A 315 -16.87 -23.22 5.51
N ASP A 316 -17.63 -22.17 5.80
CA ASP A 316 -18.07 -21.17 4.79
C ASP A 316 -17.03 -20.06 4.52
N VAL A 317 -15.91 -20.08 5.25
CA VAL A 317 -14.85 -19.08 5.23
C VAL A 317 -14.11 -19.04 3.88
N TYR A 318 -14.11 -20.13 3.11
CA TYR A 318 -13.44 -20.19 1.81
C TYR A 318 -14.35 -19.89 0.60
N GLN A 319 -15.63 -19.55 0.79
CA GLN A 319 -16.56 -19.39 -0.35
C GLN A 319 -17.08 -17.97 -0.58
N THR A 320 -16.66 -16.99 0.21
CA THR A 320 -17.25 -15.65 0.18
C THR A 320 -16.22 -14.52 0.07
N THR A 321 -15.41 -14.53 -0.99
CA THR A 321 -14.85 -13.29 -1.53
C THR A 321 -15.84 -12.71 -2.54
N GLN A 322 -16.63 -11.72 -2.10
CA GLN A 322 -17.46 -10.84 -2.92
C GLN A 322 -16.99 -9.40 -2.78
#